data_AF-A0A366K6A3-F1
#
_entry.id   AF-A0A366K6A3-F1
#
_cell.length_a   1.000
_cell.length_b   1.000
_cell.length_c   1.000
_cell.angle_alpha   90.00
_cell.angle_beta   90.00
_cell.angle_gamma   90.00
#
_symmetry.space_group_name_H-M   'P 1'
#
loop_
_entity.id
_entity.type
_entity.pdbx_description
1 polymer ?
#
loop_
_entity_poly.entity_id
_entity_poly.type
_entity_poly.pdbx_seq_one_letter_code
_entity_poly.pdbx_strand_id
1 'polypeptide(L)'
;MYTYESFVTDGAFTLLRPVISSFLLITVVLFILVWLPKVMQGFLNGFTVMAITMISIIVSGQVLFFEAILADELGLGGGSGFWMFLVIVILGIVSPIIYFIRHREAGS
;
A
#
# COMPACT_ATOMS: atom_id res chain seq x y z
N MET A 1 6.54 -27.68 -15.03
CA MET A 1 5.39 -27.33 -14.17
C MET A 1 5.91 -26.36 -13.14
N TYR A 2 5.34 -25.15 -13.01
CA TYR A 2 5.76 -24.22 -11.95
C TYR A 2 5.32 -24.80 -10.61
N THR A 3 6.28 -25.11 -9.73
CA THR A 3 6.03 -25.49 -8.35
C THR A 3 6.20 -24.26 -7.45
N TYR A 4 5.61 -24.29 -6.26
CA TYR A 4 5.66 -23.17 -5.33
C TYR A 4 7.09 -22.83 -4.88
N GLU A 5 8.03 -23.77 -4.97
CA GLU A 5 9.45 -23.58 -4.63
C GLU A 5 10.11 -22.44 -5.41
N SER A 6 9.65 -22.17 -6.64
CA SER A 6 10.13 -21.02 -7.44
C SER A 6 9.72 -19.66 -6.84
N PHE A 7 8.80 -19.66 -5.88
CA PHE A 7 8.28 -18.48 -5.19
C PHE A 7 8.58 -18.50 -3.69
N VAL A 8 9.62 -19.26 -3.30
CA VAL A 8 10.15 -19.24 -1.94
C VAL A 8 11.48 -18.49 -1.96
N THR A 9 11.57 -17.45 -1.15
CA THR A 9 12.80 -16.70 -0.92
C THR A 9 13.05 -16.67 0.57
N ASP A 10 14.23 -17.13 1.00
CA ASP A 10 14.63 -17.19 2.42
C ASP A 10 13.62 -17.93 3.32
N GLY A 11 13.00 -18.99 2.81
CA GLY A 11 11.99 -19.77 3.54
C GLY A 11 10.64 -19.09 3.69
N ALA A 12 10.41 -17.97 3.01
CA ALA A 12 9.14 -17.26 3.00
C ALA A 12 8.48 -17.30 1.62
N PHE A 13 7.15 -17.43 1.60
CA PHE A 13 6.37 -17.37 0.38
C PHE A 13 6.39 -15.94 -0.19
N THR A 14 6.68 -15.76 -1.48
CA THR A 14 6.89 -14.43 -2.08
C THR A 14 6.04 -14.13 -3.31
N LEU A 15 5.22 -15.08 -3.77
CA LEU A 15 4.45 -14.94 -5.01
C LEU A 15 3.59 -13.67 -5.04
N LEU A 16 2.99 -13.32 -3.91
CA LEU A 16 2.04 -12.20 -3.79
C LEU A 16 2.71 -10.86 -3.47
N ARG A 17 4.01 -10.85 -3.12
CA ARG A 17 4.75 -9.63 -2.77
C ARG A 17 4.76 -8.55 -3.85
N PRO A 18 4.80 -8.85 -5.16
CA PRO A 18 4.71 -7.83 -6.21
C PRO A 18 3.42 -7.01 -6.14
N VAL A 19 2.30 -7.61 -5.67
CA VAL A 19 1.02 -6.91 -5.51
C VAL A 19 1.12 -5.90 -4.36
N ILE A 20 1.62 -6.32 -3.20
CA ILE A 20 1.84 -5.44 -2.04
C ILE A 20 2.82 -4.31 -2.43
N SER A 21 3.90 -4.63 -3.14
CA SER A 21 4.89 -3.66 -3.60
C SER A 21 4.31 -2.62 -4.55
N SER A 22 3.36 -3.02 -5.40
CA SER A 22 2.66 -2.11 -6.32
C SER A 22 1.79 -1.11 -5.54
N PHE A 23 1.04 -1.58 -4.53
CA PHE A 23 0.26 -0.70 -3.66
C PHE A 23 1.13 0.20 -2.78
N LEU A 24 2.28 -0.29 -2.33
CA LEU A 24 3.28 0.53 -1.64
C LEU A 24 3.75 1.68 -2.55
N LEU A 25 4.12 1.38 -3.79
CA LEU A 25 4.54 2.39 -4.76
C LEU A 25 3.43 3.43 -5.01
N ILE A 26 2.19 2.99 -5.23
CA ILE A 26 1.03 3.88 -5.42
C ILE A 26 0.86 4.80 -4.20
N THR A 27 0.99 4.25 -2.99
CA THR A 27 0.81 5.01 -1.74
C THR A 27 1.94 6.02 -1.53
N VAL A 28 3.18 5.66 -1.85
CA VAL A 28 4.34 6.58 -1.82
C VAL A 28 4.17 7.70 -2.84
N VAL A 29 3.76 7.38 -4.07
CA VAL A 29 3.50 8.38 -5.11
C VAL A 29 2.38 9.33 -4.67
N LEU A 30 1.28 8.80 -4.13
CA LEU A 30 0.18 9.62 -3.62
C LEU A 30 0.66 10.55 -2.50
N PHE A 31 1.45 10.03 -1.57
CA PHE A 31 2.02 10.82 -0.48
C PHE A 31 2.84 12.00 -1.03
N ILE A 32 3.74 11.75 -1.98
CA ILE A 32 4.54 12.82 -2.64
C ILE A 32 3.62 13.83 -3.33
N LEU A 33 2.60 13.37 -4.06
CA LEU A 33 1.68 14.25 -4.78
C LEU A 33 0.88 15.18 -3.84
N VAL A 34 0.51 14.69 -2.64
CA VAL A 34 -0.17 15.51 -1.62
C VAL A 34 0.73 16.66 -1.11
N TRP A 35 2.05 16.51 -1.18
CA TRP A 35 3.02 17.57 -0.84
C TRP A 35 3.24 18.61 -1.94
N LEU A 36 2.88 18.33 -3.19
CA LEU A 36 2.99 19.30 -4.28
C LEU A 36 2.06 20.52 -4.08
N PRO A 37 2.37 21.68 -4.68
CA PRO A 37 1.51 22.86 -4.63
C PRO A 37 0.18 22.61 -5.37
N LYS A 38 -0.91 23.24 -4.89
CA LYS A 38 -2.29 23.05 -5.42
C LYS A 38 -2.39 23.21 -6.94
N VAL A 39 -1.61 24.12 -7.53
CA VAL A 39 -1.58 24.36 -9.00
C VAL A 39 -1.18 23.11 -9.78
N MET A 40 -0.35 22.23 -9.19
CA MET A 40 0.09 20.97 -9.77
C MET A 40 -0.83 19.78 -9.42
N GLN A 41 -1.79 19.98 -8.51
CA GLN A 41 -2.71 18.94 -8.02
C GLN A 41 -4.04 18.91 -8.79
N GLY A 42 -4.09 19.40 -10.04
CA GLY A 42 -5.33 19.63 -10.81
C GLY A 42 -6.28 18.43 -10.95
N PHE A 43 -5.80 17.20 -10.71
CA PHE A 43 -6.59 15.96 -10.78
C PHE A 43 -6.87 15.32 -9.41
N LEU A 44 -6.24 15.82 -8.34
CA LEU A 44 -6.34 15.27 -6.99
C LEU A 44 -7.37 16.03 -6.17
N ASN A 45 -8.54 15.40 -6.00
CA ASN A 45 -9.53 15.84 -5.04
C ASN A 45 -9.47 14.98 -3.76
N GLY A 46 -10.09 15.44 -2.67
CA GLY A 46 -10.08 14.72 -1.39
C GLY A 46 -10.73 13.34 -1.47
N PHE A 47 -11.72 13.17 -2.35
CA PHE A 47 -12.34 11.87 -2.60
C PHE A 47 -11.36 10.88 -3.24
N THR A 48 -10.57 11.29 -4.23
CA THR A 48 -9.55 10.50 -4.90
C THR A 48 -8.47 10.07 -3.90
N VAL A 49 -8.00 11.00 -3.05
CA VAL A 49 -7.00 10.67 -2.02
C VAL A 49 -7.56 9.61 -1.06
N MET A 50 -8.78 9.81 -0.55
CA MET A 50 -9.43 8.85 0.36
C MET A 50 -9.69 7.49 -0.30
N ALA A 51 -10.18 7.47 -1.55
CA ALA A 51 -10.48 6.25 -2.27
C ALA A 51 -9.21 5.43 -2.54
N ILE A 52 -8.14 6.07 -3.01
CA ILE A 52 -6.86 5.39 -3.30
C ILE A 52 -6.26 4.81 -2.01
N THR A 53 -6.25 5.56 -0.90
CA THR A 53 -5.68 5.04 0.35
C THR A 53 -6.51 3.91 0.93
N MET A 54 -7.83 4.02 0.91
CA MET A 54 -8.74 2.98 1.40
C MET A 54 -8.59 1.68 0.59
N ILE A 55 -8.61 1.77 -0.75
CA ILE A 55 -8.42 0.62 -1.63
C ILE A 55 -7.03 0.01 -1.39
N SER A 56 -5.99 0.84 -1.28
CA SER A 56 -4.63 0.36 -1.06
C SER A 56 -4.51 -0.43 0.23
N ILE A 57 -5.09 0.05 1.33
CA ILE A 57 -5.09 -0.63 2.63
C ILE A 57 -5.91 -1.93 2.57
N ILE A 58 -7.13 -1.89 2.03
CA ILE A 58 -8.01 -3.06 1.99
C ILE A 58 -7.39 -4.17 1.15
N VAL A 59 -6.95 -3.86 -0.07
CA VAL A 59 -6.43 -4.86 -1.00
C VAL A 59 -5.10 -5.41 -0.51
N SER A 60 -4.18 -4.56 -0.03
CA SER A 60 -2.90 -5.06 0.52
C SER A 60 -3.10 -5.90 1.78
N GLY A 61 -4.07 -5.56 2.64
CA GLY A 61 -4.44 -6.35 3.81
C GLY A 61 -5.02 -7.72 3.43
N GLN A 62 -5.90 -7.79 2.43
CA GLN A 62 -6.42 -9.05 1.91
C GLN A 62 -5.31 -9.92 1.31
N VAL A 63 -4.41 -9.33 0.53
CA VAL A 63 -3.27 -10.04 -0.06
C VAL A 63 -2.36 -10.61 1.02
N LEU A 64 -2.05 -9.83 2.06
CA LEU A 64 -1.26 -10.27 3.19
C LEU A 64 -1.93 -11.41 3.97
N PHE A 65 -3.26 -11.34 4.14
CA PHE A 65 -4.03 -12.41 4.77
C PHE A 65 -3.96 -13.72 3.97
N PHE A 66 -4.10 -13.66 2.64
CA PHE A 66 -3.93 -14.84 1.79
C PHE A 66 -2.50 -15.36 1.75
N GLU A 67 -1.50 -14.47 1.76
CA GLU A 67 -0.08 -14.86 1.86
C GLU A 67 0.18 -15.64 3.16
N ALA A 68 -0.41 -15.22 4.29
CA ALA A 68 -0.28 -15.90 5.57
C ALA A 68 -0.92 -17.29 5.57
N ILE A 69 -2.12 -17.44 5.00
CA ILE A 69 -2.77 -18.76 4.86
C ILE A 69 -1.90 -19.70 4.00
N LEU A 70 -1.43 -19.21 2.85
CA LEU A 70 -0.59 -20.02 1.95
C LEU A 70 0.75 -20.40 2.59
N ALA A 71 1.35 -19.48 3.36
CA ALA A 71 2.58 -19.77 4.09
C ALA A 71 2.38 -20.90 5.11
N ASP A 72 1.27 -20.87 5.87
CA ASP A 72 0.94 -21.90 6.86
C ASP A 72 0.73 -23.28 6.21
N GLU A 73 -0.05 -23.33 5.12
CA GLU A 73 -0.32 -24.57 4.36
C GLU A 73 0.94 -25.17 3.71
N LEU A 74 1.92 -24.33 3.36
CA LEU A 74 3.19 -24.77 2.76
C LEU A 74 4.29 -24.99 3.80
N GLY A 75 4.03 -24.77 5.09
CA GLY A 75 5.05 -24.85 6.15
C GLY A 75 6.16 -23.81 6.01
N LEU A 76 5.85 -22.66 5.41
CA LEU A 76 6.75 -21.55 5.15
C LEU A 76 6.52 -20.41 6.16
N GLY A 77 7.54 -19.57 6.32
CA GLY A 77 7.48 -18.41 7.21
C GLY A 77 6.78 -17.20 6.58
N GLY A 78 6.48 -16.22 7.44
CA GLY A 78 6.02 -14.89 7.04
C GLY A 78 7.16 -14.04 6.48
N GLY A 79 6.87 -13.30 5.40
CA GLY A 79 7.82 -12.47 4.68
C GLY A 79 7.84 -10.98 5.06
N SER A 80 8.60 -10.19 4.31
CA SER A 80 8.64 -8.72 4.41
C SER A 80 7.31 -8.02 4.07
N GLY A 81 6.33 -8.74 3.55
CA GLY A 81 5.01 -8.21 3.16
C GLY A 81 4.28 -7.51 4.31
N PHE A 82 4.42 -8.01 5.54
CA PHE A 82 3.82 -7.38 6.73
C PHE A 82 4.37 -5.97 6.97
N TRP A 83 5.68 -5.78 6.85
CA TRP A 83 6.31 -4.47 7.02
C TRP A 83 5.91 -3.49 5.92
N MET A 84 5.83 -3.96 4.67
CA MET A 84 5.34 -3.16 3.55
C MET A 84 3.89 -2.72 3.77
N PHE A 85 3.04 -3.63 4.26
CA PHE A 85 1.66 -3.31 4.62
C PHE A 85 1.56 -2.25 5.72
N LEU A 86 2.38 -2.34 6.77
CA LEU A 86 2.41 -1.30 7.81
C LEU A 86 2.77 0.08 7.23
N VAL A 87 3.73 0.15 6.31
CA VAL A 87 4.06 1.41 5.62
C VAL A 87 2.88 1.92 4.78
N ILE A 88 2.17 1.03 4.07
CA ILE A 88 0.95 1.40 3.33
C ILE A 88 -0.10 1.99 4.28
N VAL A 89 -0.34 1.39 5.44
CA VAL A 89 -1.31 1.90 6.43
C VAL A 89 -0.90 3.27 6.94
N ILE A 90 0.37 3.43 7.34
CA ILE A 90 0.87 4.72 7.87
C ILE A 90 0.74 5.82 6.81
N LEU A 91 1.29 5.60 5.61
CA LEU A 91 1.23 6.58 4.53
C LEU A 91 -0.22 6.82 4.05
N GLY A 92 -1.04 5.77 4.02
CA GLY A 92 -2.44 5.83 3.63
C GLY A 92 -3.32 6.63 4.61
N ILE A 93 -2.97 6.64 5.89
CA ILE A 93 -3.65 7.49 6.90
C ILE A 93 -3.10 8.92 6.87
N VAL A 94 -1.77 9.08 6.77
CA VAL A 94 -1.13 10.40 6.81
C VAL A 94 -1.47 11.22 5.56
N SER A 95 -1.54 10.61 4.38
CA SER A 95 -1.82 11.31 3.11
C SER A 95 -3.12 12.14 3.11
N PRO A 96 -4.31 11.57 3.45
CA PRO A 96 -5.54 12.36 3.52
C PRO A 96 -5.49 13.42 4.63
N ILE A 97 -4.86 13.16 5.78
CA ILE A 97 -4.70 14.14 6.85
C ILE A 97 -3.95 15.38 6.33
N ILE A 98 -2.80 15.19 5.69
CA ILE A 98 -2.02 16.30 5.12
C ILE A 98 -2.82 17.03 4.04
N TYR A 99 -3.51 16.28 3.17
CA TYR A 99 -4.32 16.86 2.09
C TYR A 99 -5.39 17.81 2.65
N PHE A 100 -6.17 17.37 3.65
CA PHE A 100 -7.25 18.19 4.22
C PHE A 100 -6.73 19.39 5.02
N ILE A 101 -5.61 19.26 5.75
CA ILE A 101 -4.99 20.38 6.47
C ILE A 101 -4.56 21.47 5.49
N ARG A 102 -3.80 21.12 4.44
CA ARG A 102 -3.32 22.10 3.44
C ARG A 102 -4.45 22.69 2.60
N HIS A 103 -5.52 21.93 2.35
CA HIS A 103 -6.66 22.47 1.62
C HIS A 103 -7.44 23.52 2.42
N ARG A 104 -7.55 23.34 3.75
CA ARG A 104 -8.17 24.31 4.66
C ARG A 104 -7.39 25.62 4.76
N GLU A 105 -6.06 25.56 4.84
CA GLU A 105 -5.20 26.75 5.01
C GLU A 105 -5.21 27.69 3.79
N ALA A 106 -5.31 27.15 2.58
CA ALA A 106 -5.34 27.99 1.36
C ALA A 106 -6.78 28.38 0.94
N GLY A 107 -7.72 28.41 1.89
CA GLY A 107 -9.08 28.93 1.73
C GLY A 107 -9.41 30.12 2.65
N SER A 108 -8.42 30.64 3.40
CA SER A 108 -8.46 31.91 4.14
C SER A 108 -7.60 32.96 3.44
#